data_AF-A0A218QDR7-F1
#
_entry.id   AF-A0A218QDR7-F1
#
_cell.length_a   1.000
_cell.length_b   1.000
_cell.length_c   1.000
_cell.angle_alpha   90.00
_cell.angle_beta   90.00
_cell.angle_gamma   90.00
#
_symmetry.space_group_name_H-M   'P 1'
#
loop_
_entity.id
_entity.type
_entity.pdbx_description
1 polymer ?
#
loop_
_entity_poly.entity_id
_entity_poly.type
_entity_poly.pdbx_seq_one_letter_code
_entity_poly.pdbx_strand_id
1 'polypeptide(L)' 'MEIDITSSSENRFEVYADFGVPEIWRYDGKSFRINILQNQEYVTVERSLAFPNLPIAEISSFLQQVG' A
#
# COMPACT_ATOMS: atom_id res chain seq x y z
N MET A 1 -5.92 4.73 8.25
CA MET A 1 -4.79 4.93 7.31
C MET A 1 -3.55 4.43 8.02
N GLU A 2 -3.14 3.20 7.75
CA GLU A 2 -1.92 2.58 8.31
C GLU A 2 -0.82 2.64 7.23
N ILE A 3 0.37 3.11 7.59
CA ILE A 3 1.54 3.18 6.70
C ILE A 3 2.60 2.27 7.31
N ASP A 4 2.85 1.12 6.67
CA ASP A 4 3.86 0.15 7.12
C ASP A 4 5.19 0.41 6.39
N ILE A 5 6.21 0.79 7.13
CA ILE A 5 7.58 1.08 6.66
C ILE A 5 8.51 0.02 7.24
N THR A 6 8.34 -1.27 6.89
CA THR A 6 9.25 -2.33 7.38
C THR A 6 9.56 -3.40 6.32
N SER A 7 10.82 -3.86 6.28
CA SER A 7 11.42 -4.70 5.23
C SER A 7 11.12 -6.21 5.32
N SER A 8 10.03 -6.61 5.98
CA SER A 8 9.68 -8.02 6.20
C SER A 8 8.17 -8.25 6.01
N SER A 9 7.72 -8.02 4.79
CA SER A 9 6.32 -7.73 4.45
C SER A 9 5.47 -8.90 3.99
N GLU A 10 6.06 -10.01 3.53
CA GLU A 10 5.28 -11.11 2.92
C GLU A 10 4.41 -11.84 3.96
N ASN A 11 4.93 -12.04 5.18
CA ASN A 11 4.18 -12.72 6.25
C ASN A 11 3.03 -11.88 6.84
N ARG A 12 3.07 -10.55 6.65
CA ARG A 12 2.06 -9.65 7.23
C ARG A 12 0.80 -9.55 6.37
N PHE A 13 0.89 -9.83 5.07
CA PHE A 13 -0.27 -9.79 4.18
C PHE A 13 -1.33 -10.82 4.58
N GLU A 14 -0.95 -12.04 4.95
CA GLU A 14 -1.93 -13.03 5.43
C GLU A 14 -2.65 -12.54 6.69
N VAL A 15 -1.92 -12.01 7.66
CA VAL A 15 -2.51 -11.44 8.89
C VAL A 15 -3.47 -10.29 8.58
N TYR A 16 -3.09 -9.37 7.70
CA TYR A 16 -3.96 -8.26 7.31
C TYR A 16 -5.21 -8.72 6.51
N ALA A 17 -5.06 -9.77 5.69
CA ALA A 17 -6.17 -10.38 4.97
C ALA A 17 -7.17 -11.04 5.94
N ASP A 18 -6.68 -11.73 6.98
CA ASP A 18 -7.50 -12.30 8.04
C ASP A 18 -8.28 -11.23 8.83
N PHE A 19 -7.67 -10.07 9.04
CA PHE A 19 -8.34 -8.90 9.63
C PHE A 19 -9.25 -8.15 8.65
N GLY A 20 -9.28 -8.52 7.37
CA GLY A 20 -10.12 -7.90 6.36
C GLY A 20 -9.72 -6.47 5.99
N VAL A 21 -8.43 -6.12 6.11
CA VAL A 21 -7.95 -4.78 5.76
C VAL A 21 -8.07 -4.59 4.25
N PRO A 22 -8.91 -3.66 3.76
CA PRO A 22 -9.26 -3.60 2.34
C PRO A 22 -8.11 -3.10 1.45
N GLU A 23 -7.18 -2.32 2.01
CA GLU A 23 -6.13 -1.65 1.25
C GLU A 23 -4.87 -1.41 2.10
N ILE A 24 -3.70 -1.69 1.52
CA ILE A 24 -2.39 -1.52 2.15
C ILE A 24 -1.49 -0.65 1.27
N TRP A 25 -0.88 0.36 1.88
CA TRP A 25 0.01 1.33 1.23
C TRP A 25 1.42 1.04 1.67
N ARG A 26 2.31 0.75 0.71
CA ARG A 26 3.68 0.36 0.99
C ARG A 26 4.64 1.31 0.32
N TYR A 27 5.57 1.85 1.09
CA TYR A 27 6.69 2.64 0.59
C TYR A 27 7.99 2.04 1.10
N ASP A 28 8.85 1.58 0.20
CA ASP A 28 10.16 0.99 0.56
C ASP A 28 11.32 1.99 0.49
N GLY A 29 11.02 3.29 0.44
CA GLY A 29 12.00 4.37 0.24
C GLY A 29 12.39 4.59 -1.23
N LYS A 30 12.01 3.69 -2.14
CA LYS A 30 12.27 3.82 -3.58
C LYS A 30 10.99 3.77 -4.41
N SER A 31 10.07 2.91 -4.03
CA SER A 31 8.83 2.63 -4.75
C SER A 31 7.65 2.64 -3.80
N PHE A 32 6.56 3.25 -4.28
CA PHE A 32 5.27 3.25 -3.61
C PHE A 32 4.35 2.24 -4.33
N ARG A 33 3.68 1.38 -3.56
CA ARG A 33 2.75 0.37 -4.07
C ARG A 33 1.48 0.35 -3.23
N ILE A 34 0.35 0.17 -3.89
CA ILE A 34 -0.95 -0.04 -3.25
C ILE A 34 -1.34 -1.48 -3.50
N ASN A 35 -1.81 -2.17 -2.47
CA ASN A 35 -2.36 -3.51 -2.59
C ASN A 35 -3.78 -3.53 -2.04
N ILE A 36 -4.71 -4.08 -2.81
CA ILE A 36 -6.11 -4.25 -2.41
C ILE A 36 -6.36 -5.71 -2.09
N LEU A 37 -7.12 -5.96 -1.02
CA LEU A 37 -7.59 -7.30 -0.67
C LEU A 37 -8.68 -7.77 -1.64
N GLN A 38 -8.42 -8.86 -2.36
CA GLN A 38 -9.36 -9.53 -3.26
C GLN A 38 -9.26 -11.04 -3.03
N ASN A 39 -10.39 -11.70 -2.70
CA ASN A 39 -10.44 -13.14 -2.47
C ASN A 39 -9.35 -13.67 -1.51
N GLN A 40 -9.19 -13.02 -0.34
CA GLN A 40 -8.16 -13.33 0.66
C GLN A 40 -6.70 -13.02 0.25
N GLU A 41 -6.46 -12.48 -0.95
CA GLU A 41 -5.11 -12.17 -1.43
C GLU A 41 -4.95 -10.69 -1.74
N TYR A 42 -3.73 -10.18 -1.59
CA TYR A 42 -3.42 -8.79 -1.90
C TYR A 42 -2.92 -8.65 -3.34
N VAL A 43 -3.65 -7.85 -4.12
CA VAL A 43 -3.32 -7.55 -5.52
C VAL A 43 -2.81 -6.13 -5.64
N THR A 44 -1.65 -5.94 -6.29
CA THR A 44 -1.10 -4.62 -6.55
C THR A 44 -1.94 -3.86 -7.56
N VAL A 45 -2.25 -2.59 -7.26
CA VAL A 45 -3.05 -1.71 -8.11
C VAL A 45 -2.43 -0.33 -8.23
N GLU A 46 -2.82 0.41 -9.27
CA GLU A 46 -2.37 1.79 -9.51
C GLU A 46 -3.33 2.85 -8.96
N ARG A 47 -4.55 2.45 -8.54
CA ARG A 47 -5.57 3.34 -8.00
C ARG A 47 -6.05 2.88 -6.63
N SER A 48 -6.09 3.81 -5.68
CA SER A 48 -6.65 3.59 -4.34
C SER A 48 -8.18 3.54 -4.37
N LEU A 49 -8.76 2.66 -3.56
CA LEU A 49 -10.17 2.63 -3.18
C LEU A 49 -10.53 3.78 -2.24
N ALA A 50 -9.66 4.07 -1.27
CA ALA A 50 -9.90 5.11 -0.27
C ALA A 50 -9.76 6.53 -0.87
N PHE A 51 -8.90 6.71 -1.86
CA PHE A 51 -8.68 7.98 -2.56
C PHE A 51 -8.61 7.80 -4.09
N PRO A 52 -9.75 7.59 -4.76
CA PRO A 52 -9.79 7.34 -6.21
C PRO A 52 -9.26 8.50 -7.06
N ASN A 53 -9.30 9.71 -6.53
CA ASN A 53 -8.90 10.95 -7.21
C ASN A 53 -7.48 11.39 -6.86
N LEU A 54 -6.73 10.60 -6.08
CA LEU A 54 -5.40 10.96 -5.64
C LEU A 54 -4.37 10.46 -6.67
N PRO A 55 -3.60 11.36 -7.30
CA PRO A 55 -2.57 10.97 -8.27
C PRO A 55 -1.41 10.28 -7.55
N ILE A 56 -1.37 8.95 -7.57
CA ILE A 56 -0.36 8.13 -6.88
C ILE A 56 1.06 8.43 -7.36
N ALA A 57 1.22 8.85 -8.63
CA ALA A 57 2.48 9.32 -9.17
C ALA A 57 3.04 10.55 -8.41
N GLU A 58 2.19 11.44 -7.93
CA GLU A 58 2.61 12.63 -7.18
C GLU A 58 3.01 12.30 -5.73
N ILE A 59 2.37 11.30 -5.12
CA ILE A 59 2.74 10.82 -3.78
C ILE A 59 4.16 10.27 -3.75
N SER A 60 4.54 9.51 -4.77
CA SER A 60 5.88 8.93 -4.86
C SER A 60 6.96 10.02 -4.83
N SER A 61 6.74 11.11 -5.58
CA SER A 61 7.62 12.29 -5.60
C SER A 61 7.62 13.04 -4.27
N PHE A 62 6.45 13.20 -3.64
CA PHE A 62 6.33 13.86 -2.33
C PHE A 62 7.13 13.10 -1.25
N LEU A 63 6.99 11.77 -1.19
CA LEU A 63 7.68 10.93 -0.20
C LEU A 63 9.21 10.96 -0.37
N GLN A 64 9.72 11.09 -1.60
CA GLN A 64 11.16 11.26 -1.83
C GLN A 64 11.70 12.62 -1.36
N GLN A 65 10.87 13.66 -1.37
CA GLN A 65 11.30 15.02 -1.03
C GLN A 65 11.35 15.28 0.49
N VAL A 66 10.65 14.48 1.28
CA VAL A 66 10.63 14.55 2.76
C VAL A 66 11.56 13.53 3.43
N GLY A 67 12.31 12.74 2.66
CA GLY A 67 13.28 11.74 3.13
C GLY A 67 14.67 12.29 3.41
#